data_AF-A0A5M3W779-F1
#
_entry.id   AF-A0A5M3W779-F1
#
_cell.length_a   1.000
_cell.length_b   1.000
_cell.length_c   1.000
_cell.angle_alpha   90.00
_cell.angle_beta   90.00
_cell.angle_gamma   90.00
#
_symmetry.space_group_name_H-M   'P 1'
#
loop_
_entity.id
_entity.type
_entity.pdbx_description
1 polymer ?
#
loop_
_entity_poly.entity_id
_entity_poly.type
_entity_poly.pdbx_seq_one_letter_code
_entity_poly.pdbx_strand_id
1 'polypeptide(L)'
;MAVGQTPTQPGLLSSTVNFVEDRLAPNSIYAVLHRECRALFPAEMFADLFAEDGRKSVPPMIVAVVMVPQRLEGLSDREAVDRFAIDVRWKYAAGGLDSDHPGFVHTVLVDMRARLAASDRPTGSSSGRWRSLPGPG
;
A
#
# COMPACT_ATOMS: atom_id res chain seq x y z
N MET A 1 16.52 -14.78 42.05
CA MET A 1 16.29 -14.70 40.60
C MET A 1 15.07 -13.83 40.36
N ALA A 2 15.21 -12.68 39.71
CA ALA A 2 14.06 -11.84 39.37
C ALA A 2 13.46 -12.34 38.06
N VAL A 3 12.23 -12.83 38.09
CA VAL A 3 11.44 -13.10 36.89
C VAL A 3 11.17 -11.74 36.24
N GLY A 4 11.78 -11.48 35.08
CA GLY A 4 11.51 -10.30 34.29
C GLY A 4 10.02 -10.26 33.94
N GLN A 5 9.34 -9.19 34.34
CA GLN A 5 7.95 -8.97 33.95
C GLN A 5 7.90 -8.74 32.44
N THR A 6 7.11 -9.54 31.72
CA THR A 6 6.82 -9.30 30.30
C THR A 6 5.98 -8.02 30.20
N PRO A 7 6.47 -6.95 29.56
CA PRO A 7 5.68 -5.75 29.38
C PRO A 7 4.49 -6.07 28.47
N THR A 8 3.27 -5.92 28.99
CA THR A 8 2.06 -5.86 28.17
C THR A 8 1.88 -4.43 27.72
N GLN A 9 2.13 -4.15 26.43
CA GLN A 9 1.88 -2.83 25.84
C GLN A 9 0.64 -2.89 24.93
N PRO A 10 -0.58 -2.78 25.48
CA PRO A 10 -1.76 -2.56 24.67
C PRO A 10 -1.66 -1.17 24.01
N GLY A 11 -1.65 -1.12 22.68
CA GLY A 11 -1.76 0.12 21.88
C GLY A 11 -0.49 0.57 21.15
N LEU A 12 0.68 -0.05 21.36
CA LEU A 12 1.91 0.36 20.67
C LEU A 12 1.86 0.13 19.14
N LEU A 13 1.10 -0.88 18.70
CA LEU A 13 0.97 -1.26 17.30
C LEU A 13 -0.18 -0.57 16.57
N SER A 14 -1.07 0.12 17.28
CA SER A 14 -2.26 0.73 16.67
C SER A 14 -1.85 1.71 15.57
N SER A 15 -0.89 2.59 15.84
CA SER A 15 -0.27 3.41 14.79
C SER A 15 0.92 2.68 14.18
N THR A 16 0.76 2.23 12.93
CA THR A 16 1.86 1.59 12.19
C THR A 16 2.99 2.56 11.91
N VAL A 17 2.72 3.86 11.80
CA VAL A 17 3.72 4.92 11.58
C VAL A 17 4.77 4.91 12.69
N ASN A 18 4.34 5.07 13.95
CA ASN A 18 5.24 5.09 15.11
C ASN A 18 6.03 3.77 15.27
N PHE A 19 5.46 2.66 14.82
CA PHE A 19 6.12 1.36 14.92
C PHE A 19 7.15 1.13 13.80
N VAL A 20 6.85 1.56 12.58
CA VAL A 20 7.60 1.16 11.38
C VAL A 20 8.65 2.20 10.96
N GLU A 21 8.38 3.49 11.16
CA GLU A 21 9.15 4.59 10.58
C GLU A 21 10.65 4.53 10.91
N ASP A 22 11.01 4.39 12.18
CA ASP A 22 12.41 4.32 12.62
C ASP A 22 13.09 2.96 12.34
N ARG A 23 12.33 1.94 11.94
CA ARG A 23 12.81 0.57 11.73
C ARG A 23 13.08 0.25 10.26
N LEU A 24 12.59 1.07 9.33
CA LEU A 24 12.82 0.90 7.91
C LEU A 24 13.99 1.75 7.41
N ALA A 25 14.74 1.21 6.45
CA ALA A 25 15.67 2.03 5.69
C ALA A 25 14.89 3.13 4.94
N PRO A 26 15.37 4.39 4.92
CA PRO A 26 14.67 5.50 4.27
C PRO A 26 14.38 5.30 2.78
N ASN A 27 15.20 4.47 2.12
CA ASN A 27 15.08 4.09 0.71
C ASN A 27 14.34 2.76 0.49
N SER A 28 13.81 2.14 1.55
CA SER A 28 12.94 0.97 1.43
C SER A 28 11.69 1.31 0.63
N ILE A 29 11.23 0.38 -0.20
CA ILE A 29 10.00 0.55 -0.99
C ILE A 29 8.80 0.95 -0.12
N TYR A 30 8.67 0.41 1.09
CA TYR A 30 7.55 0.73 1.98
C TYR A 30 7.63 2.17 2.51
N ALA A 31 8.82 2.69 2.79
CA ALA A 31 9.04 4.07 3.20
C ALA A 31 8.79 5.06 2.06
N VAL A 32 9.22 4.71 0.84
CA VAL A 32 8.93 5.50 -0.37
C VAL A 32 7.43 5.51 -0.66
N LEU A 33 6.76 4.35 -0.61
CA LEU A 33 5.32 4.25 -0.83
C LEU A 33 4.54 5.04 0.22
N HIS A 34 4.88 4.93 1.51
CA HIS A 34 4.20 5.72 2.55
C HIS A 34 4.25 7.22 2.25
N ARG A 35 5.44 7.74 1.92
CA ARG A 35 5.64 9.17 1.64
C ARG A 35 4.99 9.64 0.35
N GLU A 36 5.11 8.85 -0.71
CA GLU A 36 4.78 9.28 -2.07
C GLU A 36 3.41 8.75 -2.55
N CYS A 37 2.77 7.78 -1.88
CA CYS A 37 1.57 7.09 -2.36
C CYS A 37 0.49 8.03 -2.89
N ARG A 38 0.24 9.17 -2.23
CA ARG A 38 -0.75 10.17 -2.66
C ARG A 38 -0.35 10.90 -3.94
N ALA A 39 0.95 11.16 -4.12
CA ALA A 39 1.49 11.78 -5.33
C ALA A 39 1.61 10.77 -6.49
N LEU A 40 1.92 9.50 -6.18
CA LEU A 40 2.02 8.42 -7.16
C LEU A 40 0.65 7.97 -7.65
N PHE A 41 -0.33 7.92 -6.75
CA PHE A 41 -1.68 7.42 -6.96
C PHE A 41 -2.71 8.49 -6.57
N PRO A 42 -2.73 9.64 -7.26
CA PRO A 42 -3.72 10.68 -7.01
C PRO A 42 -5.13 10.16 -7.30
N ALA A 43 -6.14 10.66 -6.58
CA ALA A 43 -7.51 10.15 -6.67
C ALA A 43 -8.07 10.26 -8.10
N GLU A 44 -7.67 11.31 -8.82
CA GLU A 44 -8.03 11.63 -10.19
C GLU A 44 -7.56 10.55 -11.18
N MET A 45 -6.50 9.79 -10.85
CA MET A 45 -6.03 8.65 -11.66
C MET A 45 -7.05 7.51 -11.71
N PHE A 46 -7.96 7.46 -10.74
CA PHE A 46 -8.95 6.40 -10.60
C PHE A 46 -10.37 6.86 -10.95
N ALA A 47 -10.56 8.12 -11.32
CA ALA A 47 -11.87 8.72 -11.53
C ALA A 47 -12.67 8.05 -12.66
N ASP A 48 -11.99 7.51 -13.67
CA ASP A 48 -12.58 6.76 -14.79
C ASP A 48 -12.77 5.27 -14.49
N LEU A 49 -12.12 4.72 -13.45
CA LEU A 49 -12.13 3.29 -13.12
C LEU A 49 -13.29 2.88 -12.21
N PHE A 50 -13.94 3.82 -11.54
CA PHE A 50 -15.01 3.57 -10.58
C PHE A 50 -16.20 4.49 -10.88
N ALA A 51 -17.34 3.92 -11.28
CA ALA A 51 -18.61 4.64 -11.30
C ALA A 51 -19.04 5.02 -9.87
N GLU A 52 -19.81 6.11 -9.71
CA GLU A 52 -20.24 6.68 -8.42
C GLU A 52 -21.07 5.73 -7.52
N ASP A 53 -21.38 4.52 -7.97
CA ASP A 53 -22.16 3.52 -7.24
C ASP A 53 -21.38 2.89 -6.06
N GLY A 54 -21.25 3.66 -4.98
CA GLY A 54 -21.82 3.40 -3.65
C GLY A 54 -21.55 2.09 -2.90
N ARG A 55 -20.81 1.11 -3.42
CA ARG A 55 -20.37 -0.03 -2.60
C ARG A 55 -19.22 0.40 -1.72
N LYS A 56 -19.13 -0.16 -0.50
CA LYS A 56 -17.98 -0.08 0.41
C LYS A 56 -16.76 -0.76 -0.25
N SER A 57 -16.22 -0.13 -1.28
CA SER A 57 -15.05 -0.57 -2.02
C SER A 57 -13.80 -0.15 -1.25
N VAL A 58 -12.79 -1.03 -1.27
CA VAL A 58 -11.45 -0.67 -0.79
C VAL A 58 -10.98 0.56 -1.58
N PRO A 59 -10.44 1.60 -0.93
CA PRO A 59 -9.91 2.76 -1.62
C PRO A 59 -8.94 2.35 -2.74
N PRO A 60 -9.09 2.86 -3.98
CA PRO A 60 -8.28 2.45 -5.13
C PRO A 60 -6.77 2.66 -4.91
N MET A 61 -6.40 3.72 -4.19
CA MET A 61 -5.03 3.99 -3.79
C MET A 61 -4.43 2.85 -2.95
N ILE A 62 -5.18 2.28 -2.00
CA ILE A 62 -4.71 1.15 -1.19
C ILE A 62 -4.45 -0.06 -2.09
N VAL A 63 -5.37 -0.35 -3.01
CA VAL A 63 -5.21 -1.47 -3.95
C VAL A 63 -3.99 -1.26 -4.84
N ALA A 64 -3.80 -0.06 -5.38
CA ALA A 64 -2.63 0.29 -6.19
C ALA A 64 -1.32 0.17 -5.40
N VAL A 65 -1.28 0.62 -4.15
CA VAL A 65 -0.11 0.46 -3.27
C VAL A 65 0.19 -1.01 -3.01
N VAL A 66 -0.81 -1.87 -2.79
CA VAL A 66 -0.62 -3.33 -2.60
C VAL A 66 -0.05 -4.00 -3.86
N MET A 67 -0.47 -3.55 -5.05
CA MET A 67 0.01 -4.10 -6.32
C MET A 67 1.51 -3.84 -6.58
N VAL A 68 2.10 -2.78 -5.99
CA VAL A 68 3.54 -2.47 -6.18
C VAL A 68 4.47 -3.51 -5.54
N PRO A 69 4.46 -3.73 -4.21
CA PRO A 69 5.28 -4.77 -3.58
C PRO A 69 4.86 -6.17 -4.02
N GLN A 70 3.56 -6.40 -4.33
CA GLN A 70 3.14 -7.65 -4.97
C GLN A 70 3.95 -7.93 -6.24
N ARG A 71 4.07 -6.93 -7.13
CA ARG A 71 4.79 -7.09 -8.41
C ARG A 71 6.29 -7.22 -8.22
N LEU A 72 6.88 -6.48 -7.28
CA LEU A 72 8.31 -6.51 -6.99
C LEU A 72 8.75 -7.83 -6.32
N GLU A 73 7.93 -8.36 -5.42
CA GLU A 73 8.20 -9.60 -4.69
C GLU A 73 7.72 -10.85 -5.45
N GLY A 74 6.99 -10.69 -6.57
CA GLY A 74 6.51 -11.80 -7.39
C GLY A 74 5.37 -12.60 -6.77
N LEU A 75 4.55 -11.95 -5.92
CA LEU A 75 3.50 -12.61 -5.15
C LEU A 75 2.21 -12.82 -5.95
N SER A 76 1.52 -13.93 -5.67
CA SER A 76 0.14 -14.13 -6.12
C SER A 76 -0.82 -13.15 -5.43
N ASP A 77 -2.03 -12.98 -5.97
CA ASP A 77 -3.03 -12.08 -5.38
C ASP A 77 -3.44 -12.47 -3.97
N ARG A 78 -3.50 -13.79 -3.70
CA ARG A 78 -3.82 -14.32 -2.38
C ARG A 78 -2.71 -14.00 -1.40
N GLU A 79 -1.46 -14.27 -1.77
CA GLU A 79 -0.30 -13.94 -0.93
C GLU A 79 -0.18 -12.44 -0.66
N ALA A 80 -0.43 -11.59 -1.66
CA ALA A 80 -0.39 -10.14 -1.50
C ALA A 80 -1.46 -9.65 -0.50
N VAL A 81 -2.69 -10.18 -0.61
CA VAL A 81 -3.76 -9.88 0.35
C VAL A 81 -3.44 -10.38 1.74
N ASP A 82 -2.91 -11.61 1.86
CA ASP A 82 -2.56 -12.20 3.15
C ASP A 82 -1.43 -11.39 3.81
N ARG A 83 -0.41 -10.98 3.05
CA ARG A 83 0.64 -10.07 3.52
C ARG A 83 0.07 -8.72 3.92
N PHE A 84 -0.83 -8.12 3.13
CA PHE A 84 -1.48 -6.87 3.53
C PHE A 84 -2.32 -7.01 4.81
N ALA A 85 -2.87 -8.19 5.10
CA ALA A 85 -3.67 -8.42 6.30
C ALA A 85 -2.83 -8.53 7.58
N ILE A 86 -1.61 -9.07 7.49
CA ILE A 86 -0.80 -9.41 8.68
C ILE A 86 0.51 -8.63 8.80
N ASP A 87 1.04 -8.10 7.70
CA ASP A 87 2.32 -7.39 7.66
C ASP A 87 2.10 -5.88 7.82
N VAL A 88 2.55 -5.38 8.96
CA VAL A 88 2.44 -3.97 9.35
C VAL A 88 3.20 -3.04 8.38
N ARG A 89 4.25 -3.51 7.69
CA ARG A 89 4.95 -2.72 6.67
C ARG A 89 4.06 -2.41 5.47
N TRP A 90 3.14 -3.33 5.13
CA TRP A 90 2.19 -3.15 4.04
C TRP A 90 1.08 -2.15 4.41
N LYS A 91 0.62 -2.18 5.66
CA LYS A 91 -0.29 -1.16 6.22
C LYS A 91 0.33 0.23 6.26
N TYR A 92 1.59 0.30 6.70
CA TYR A 92 2.38 1.52 6.70
C TYR A 92 2.53 2.09 5.27
N ALA A 93 2.93 1.25 4.30
CA ALA A 93 3.08 1.69 2.91
C ALA A 93 1.77 2.25 2.31
N ALA A 94 0.61 1.75 2.72
CA ALA A 94 -0.71 2.19 2.27
C ALA A 94 -1.20 3.52 2.90
N GLY A 95 -0.27 4.39 3.28
CA GLY A 95 -0.56 5.70 3.89
C GLY A 95 -0.72 5.66 5.41
N GLY A 96 -0.04 4.74 6.08
CA GLY A 96 0.01 4.69 7.55
C GLY A 96 -1.27 4.14 8.17
N LEU A 97 -1.90 3.16 7.54
CA LEU A 97 -3.10 2.52 8.07
C LEU A 97 -2.83 1.89 9.43
N ASP A 98 -3.82 1.88 10.31
CA ASP A 98 -3.70 1.19 11.60
C ASP A 98 -3.47 -0.32 11.41
N SER A 99 -2.84 -0.95 12.40
CA SER A 99 -2.49 -2.38 12.30
C SER A 99 -3.70 -3.30 12.18
N ASP A 100 -4.85 -2.87 12.71
CA ASP A 100 -6.11 -3.60 12.69
C ASP A 100 -6.97 -3.27 11.46
N HIS A 101 -6.48 -2.42 10.55
CA HIS A 101 -7.19 -2.13 9.31
C HIS A 101 -7.49 -3.43 8.56
N PRO A 102 -8.75 -3.68 8.17
CA PRO A 102 -9.13 -4.95 7.58
C PRO A 102 -8.37 -5.22 6.27
N GLY A 103 -8.11 -6.49 5.99
CA GLY A 103 -7.73 -6.93 4.66
C GLY A 103 -8.90 -6.86 3.67
N PHE A 104 -8.69 -7.32 2.45
CA PHE A 104 -9.74 -7.39 1.43
C PHE A 104 -9.58 -8.66 0.59
N VAL A 105 -10.63 -9.08 -0.11
CA VAL A 105 -10.58 -10.32 -0.90
C VAL A 105 -9.68 -10.17 -2.14
N HIS A 106 -8.91 -11.21 -2.46
CA HIS A 106 -7.96 -11.23 -3.58
C HIS A 106 -8.56 -10.84 -4.95
N THR A 107 -9.85 -11.06 -5.17
CA THR A 107 -10.54 -10.68 -6.40
C THR A 107 -10.54 -9.17 -6.64
N VAL A 108 -10.38 -8.34 -5.60
CA VAL A 108 -10.23 -6.88 -5.74
C VAL A 108 -9.00 -6.52 -6.60
N LEU A 109 -7.90 -7.28 -6.48
CA LEU A 109 -6.70 -7.08 -7.31
C LEU A 109 -6.95 -7.47 -8.77
N VAL A 110 -7.72 -8.53 -8.99
CA VAL A 110 -8.12 -8.98 -10.32
C VAL A 110 -9.01 -7.94 -10.99
N ASP A 111 -10.05 -7.48 -10.29
CA ASP A 111 -10.98 -6.46 -10.77
C ASP A 111 -10.26 -5.15 -11.07
N MET A 112 -9.32 -4.74 -10.21
CA MET A 112 -8.52 -3.54 -10.43
C MET A 112 -7.69 -3.63 -11.71
N ARG A 113 -7.03 -4.77 -11.95
CA ARG A 113 -6.27 -4.98 -13.19
C ARG A 113 -7.17 -5.02 -14.42
N ALA A 114 -8.36 -5.62 -14.32
CA ALA A 114 -9.33 -5.62 -15.41
C ALA A 114 -9.80 -4.20 -15.76
N ARG A 115 -10.06 -3.37 -14.74
CA ARG A 115 -10.42 -1.95 -14.92
C ARG A 115 -9.28 -1.14 -15.55
N LEU A 116 -8.05 -1.32 -15.08
CA LEU A 116 -6.87 -0.66 -15.65
C LEU A 116 -6.63 -1.06 -17.12
N ALA A 117 -6.86 -2.33 -17.47
CA ALA A 117 -6.72 -2.81 -18.85
C ALA A 117 -7.81 -2.28 -19.79
N ALA A 118 -9.00 -1.96 -19.25
CA ALA A 118 -10.12 -1.40 -19.99
C ALA A 118 -10.12 0.14 -20.06
N SER A 119 -9.25 0.82 -19.31
CA SER A 119 -9.13 2.28 -19.31
C SER A 119 -8.34 2.79 -20.52
N ASP A 120 -8.86 3.86 -21.14
CA ASP A 120 -8.21 4.58 -22.23
C ASP A 120 -6.99 5.41 -21.78
N ARG A 121 -6.70 5.48 -20.47
CA ARG A 121 -5.52 6.14 -19.89
C ARG A 121 -4.73 5.21 -18.96
N PRO A 122 -4.12 4.14 -19.49
CA PRO A 122 -3.43 3.14 -18.67
C PRO A 122 -2.15 3.66 -17.98
N THR A 123 -1.66 4.83 -18.39
CA THR A 123 -0.58 5.53 -17.70
C THR A 123 -1.02 6.98 -17.51
N GLY A 124 -1.28 7.38 -16.26
CA GLY A 124 -1.52 8.79 -15.94
C GLY A 124 -0.39 9.62 -16.55
N SER A 125 -0.73 10.58 -17.40
CA SER A 125 0.19 11.50 -18.07
C SER A 125 1.05 12.26 -17.05
N SER A 126 2.14 11.63 -16.62
CA SER A 126 3.23 12.18 -15.81
C SER A 126 4.55 11.56 -16.30
N SER A 127 4.70 11.45 -17.62
CA SER A 127 5.89 10.92 -18.29
C SER A 127 7.17 11.76 -18.05
N GLY A 128 7.09 12.85 -17.28
CA GLY A 128 8.23 13.73 -16.98
C GLY A 128 8.86 13.60 -15.59
N ARG A 129 8.19 12.98 -14.59
CA ARG A 129 8.67 13.05 -13.18
C ARG A 129 9.61 11.89 -12.79
N TRP A 130 9.44 10.72 -13.40
CA TRP A 130 10.19 9.50 -13.05
C TRP A 130 11.61 9.44 -13.65
N ARG A 131 11.91 10.26 -14.66
CA ARG A 131 13.21 10.26 -15.36
C ARG A 131 14.23 11.21 -14.71
N SER A 132 13.82 11.99 -13.71
CA SER A 132 14.67 13.02 -13.06
C SER A 132 15.20 12.60 -11.69
N LEU A 133 14.99 11.35 -11.27
CA LEU A 133 15.63 10.83 -10.06
C LEU A 133 17.09 10.48 -10.40
N PRO A 134 18.09 11.05 -9.71
CA PRO A 134 19.47 10.63 -9.88
C PRO A 134 19.58 9.15 -9.51
N GLY A 135 20.06 8.34 -10.46
CA GLY A 135 20.34 6.93 -10.22
C GLY A 135 21.39 6.75 -9.12
N PRO A 136 21.40 5.61 -8.42
CA PRO A 136 22.39 5.34 -7.40
C PRO A 136 23.78 5.28 -8.06
N GLY A 137 24.66 6.21 -7.66
CA GLY A 137 26.11 6.13 -7.87
C GLY A 137 26.77 5.26 -6.81
#